data_AF-A0A7L5X2C5-F1
#
_entry.id   AF-A0A7L5X2C5-F1
#
_cell.length_a   1.000
_cell.length_b   1.000
_cell.length_c   1.000
_cell.angle_alpha   90.00
_cell.angle_beta   90.00
_cell.angle_gamma   90.00
#
_symmetry.space_group_name_H-M   'P 1'
#
loop_
_entity.id
_entity.type
_entity.pdbx_description
1 polymer ?
#
loop_
_entity_poly.entity_id
_entity_poly.type
_entity_poly.pdbx_seq_one_letter_code
_entity_poly.pdbx_strand_id
1 'polypeptide(L)'
;MSGNIYTLYKSHCENVGKYRGIEISGVVSSVEISKVESRATLLTLLDLVLHEHRKKFGTPYNQLNGKKALVHLILMKHHWMPKQINEMKFDELLLSIQDELTLDKISVTAQKFLDYRDWRSQIHHFDDFDENEWDPNLSAQYLK
;
A
#
# COMPACT_ATOMS: atom_id res chain seq x y z
N MET A 1 -11.46 -0.61 -15.35
CA MET A 1 -10.86 -0.79 -14.00
C MET A 1 -11.95 -1.32 -13.09
N SER A 2 -11.70 -2.31 -12.22
CA SER A 2 -12.70 -2.61 -11.19
C SER A 2 -12.84 -1.36 -10.33
N GLY A 3 -14.04 -0.75 -10.29
CA GLY A 3 -14.26 0.55 -9.63
C GLY A 3 -13.71 0.61 -8.20
N ASN A 4 -13.60 -0.54 -7.55
CA ASN A 4 -13.10 -0.66 -6.19
C ASN A 4 -11.62 -0.30 -5.99
N ILE A 5 -10.72 -0.55 -6.95
CA ILE A 5 -9.28 -0.25 -6.78
C ILE A 5 -9.05 1.26 -6.81
N TYR A 6 -9.74 1.96 -7.70
CA TYR A 6 -9.67 3.41 -7.77
C TYR A 6 -10.27 4.07 -6.51
N THR A 7 -11.35 3.50 -5.97
CA THR A 7 -11.91 3.95 -4.69
C THR A 7 -10.94 3.70 -3.53
N LEU A 8 -10.30 2.53 -3.46
CA LEU A 8 -9.25 2.26 -2.48
C LEU A 8 -8.13 3.30 -2.54
N TYR A 9 -7.66 3.59 -3.75
CA TYR A 9 -6.66 4.61 -4.00
C TYR A 9 -7.10 6.00 -3.51
N LYS A 10 -8.34 6.41 -3.78
CA LYS A 10 -8.89 7.67 -3.28
C LYS A 10 -8.97 7.70 -1.75
N SER A 11 -9.40 6.62 -1.12
CA SER A 11 -9.41 6.51 0.35
C SER A 11 -8.00 6.64 0.94
N HIS A 12 -6.98 6.10 0.27
CA HIS A 12 -5.58 6.32 0.66
C HIS A 12 -5.16 7.78 0.51
N CYS A 13 -5.56 8.48 -0.57
CA CYS A 13 -5.29 9.92 -0.70
C CYS A 13 -5.93 10.74 0.43
N GLU A 14 -7.19 10.44 0.75
CA GLU A 14 -7.91 11.10 1.85
C GLU A 14 -7.21 10.86 3.19
N ASN A 15 -6.78 9.63 3.47
CA ASN A 15 -6.12 9.30 4.72
C ASN A 15 -4.74 9.97 4.85
N VAL A 16 -3.92 9.87 3.79
CA VAL A 16 -2.59 10.51 3.74
C VAL A 16 -2.72 12.03 3.84
N GLY A 17 -3.62 12.64 3.07
CA GLY A 17 -3.86 14.08 3.10
C GLY A 17 -4.29 14.56 4.48
N LYS A 18 -5.25 13.87 5.11
CA LYS A 18 -5.70 14.15 6.47
C LYS A 18 -4.57 14.04 7.49
N TYR A 19 -3.75 12.99 7.41
CA TYR A 19 -2.65 12.77 8.35
C TYR A 19 -1.55 13.82 8.21
N ARG A 20 -1.25 14.23 6.97
CA ARG A 20 -0.22 15.22 6.65
C ARG A 20 -0.70 16.67 6.72
N GLY A 21 -1.99 16.91 6.98
CA GLY A 21 -2.59 18.24 6.96
C GLY A 21 -2.56 18.88 5.57
N ILE A 22 -2.53 18.08 4.51
CA ILE A 22 -2.51 18.53 3.12
C ILE A 22 -3.94 18.42 2.59
N GLU A 23 -4.51 19.56 2.20
CA GLU A 23 -5.79 19.58 1.50
C GLU A 23 -5.62 18.91 0.13
N ILE A 24 -6.52 18.01 -0.22
CA ILE A 24 -6.52 17.31 -1.52
C ILE A 24 -7.54 17.92 -2.51
N SER A 25 -8.19 19.01 -2.12
CA SER A 25 -9.19 19.74 -2.91
C SER A 25 -9.07 21.23 -2.66
N GLY A 26 -9.14 22.06 -3.70
CA GLY A 26 -9.04 23.52 -3.59
C GLY A 26 -7.74 24.05 -4.22
N VAL A 27 -7.25 25.20 -3.74
CA VAL A 27 -5.99 25.80 -4.22
C VAL A 27 -4.85 25.26 -3.37
N VAL A 28 -4.16 24.24 -3.89
CA VAL A 28 -3.09 23.54 -3.18
C VAL A 28 -1.86 23.45 -4.08
N SER A 29 -0.68 23.40 -3.47
CA SER A 29 0.58 23.17 -4.18
C SER A 29 0.51 21.85 -4.96
N SER A 30 0.82 21.90 -6.26
CA SER A 30 0.89 20.71 -7.13
C SER A 30 1.91 19.69 -6.61
N VAL A 31 2.98 20.16 -5.95
CA VAL A 31 4.01 19.29 -5.36
C VAL A 31 3.47 18.54 -4.15
N GLU A 32 2.68 19.19 -3.29
CA GLU A 32 2.10 18.55 -2.11
C GLU A 32 1.05 17.51 -2.48
N ILE A 33 0.19 17.85 -3.46
CA ILE A 33 -0.76 16.88 -4.04
C ILE A 33 0.01 15.68 -4.58
N SER A 34 1.04 15.88 -5.42
CA SER A 34 1.81 14.78 -5.99
C SER A 34 2.48 13.89 -4.91
N LYS A 35 2.95 14.47 -3.78
CA LYS A 35 3.45 13.67 -2.64
C LYS A 35 2.37 12.76 -2.06
N VAL A 36 1.19 13.31 -1.81
CA VAL A 36 0.03 12.54 -1.31
C VAL A 36 -0.34 11.43 -2.30
N GLU A 37 -0.43 11.76 -3.58
CA GLU A 37 -0.76 10.81 -4.63
C GLU A 37 0.29 9.70 -4.78
N SER A 38 1.57 10.03 -4.69
CA SER A 38 2.66 9.07 -4.76
C SER A 38 2.63 8.12 -3.56
N ARG A 39 2.39 8.64 -2.35
CA ARG A 39 2.25 7.82 -1.14
C ARG A 39 1.02 6.91 -1.20
N ALA A 40 -0.13 7.44 -1.61
CA ALA A 40 -1.34 6.65 -1.79
C ALA A 40 -1.17 5.57 -2.88
N THR A 41 -0.37 5.82 -3.92
CA THR A 41 0.00 4.80 -4.91
C THR A 41 0.77 3.66 -4.28
N LEU A 42 1.79 3.95 -3.48
CA LEU A 42 2.58 2.95 -2.76
C LEU A 42 1.70 2.11 -1.82
N LEU A 43 0.80 2.75 -1.05
CA LEU A 43 -0.15 2.07 -0.18
C LEU A 43 -1.13 1.17 -0.95
N THR A 44 -1.61 1.64 -2.11
CA THR A 44 -2.48 0.84 -2.98
C THR A 44 -1.74 -0.37 -3.54
N LEU A 45 -0.47 -0.21 -3.94
CA LEU A 45 0.36 -1.33 -4.39
C LEU A 45 0.60 -2.34 -3.27
N LEU A 46 0.92 -1.86 -2.07
CA LEU A 46 1.06 -2.70 -0.88
C LEU A 46 -0.19 -3.55 -0.67
N ASP A 47 -1.37 -2.92 -0.63
CA ASP A 47 -2.63 -3.63 -0.43
C ASP A 47 -2.93 -4.65 -1.53
N LEU A 48 -2.60 -4.36 -2.79
CA LEU A 48 -2.76 -5.29 -3.90
C LEU A 48 -1.82 -6.50 -3.77
N VAL A 49 -0.55 -6.29 -3.38
CA VAL A 49 0.40 -7.39 -3.12
C VAL A 49 -0.07 -8.25 -1.95
N LEU A 50 -0.49 -7.62 -0.85
CA LEU A 50 -1.02 -8.32 0.31
C LEU A 50 -2.31 -9.08 -0.03
N HIS A 51 -3.17 -8.55 -0.90
CA HIS A 51 -4.38 -9.23 -1.35
C HIS A 51 -4.06 -10.52 -2.12
N GLU A 52 -3.12 -10.47 -3.05
CA GLU A 52 -2.69 -11.67 -3.79
C GLU A 52 -2.00 -12.69 -2.87
N HIS A 53 -1.23 -12.22 -1.87
CA HIS A 53 -0.66 -13.08 -0.84
C HIS A 53 -1.75 -13.78 -0.01
N ARG A 54 -2.80 -13.05 0.39
CA ARG A 54 -3.95 -13.60 1.12
C ARG A 54 -4.70 -14.64 0.30
N LYS A 55 -4.86 -14.46 -1.01
CA LYS A 55 -5.49 -15.48 -1.87
C LYS A 55 -4.70 -16.78 -1.90
N LYS A 56 -3.37 -16.71 -1.78
CA LYS A 56 -2.48 -17.88 -1.83
C LYS A 56 -2.36 -18.61 -0.49
N PHE A 57 -2.29 -17.88 0.62
CA PHE A 57 -1.99 -18.45 1.95
C PHE A 57 -3.13 -18.34 2.96
N GLY A 58 -4.16 -17.56 2.66
CA GLY A 58 -5.35 -17.44 3.49
C GLY A 58 -6.09 -18.76 3.59
N THR A 59 -6.63 -19.04 4.78
CA THR A 59 -7.50 -20.19 5.04
C THR A 59 -8.90 -19.70 5.45
N PRO A 60 -9.94 -20.56 5.38
CA PRO A 60 -11.26 -20.20 5.88
C PRO A 60 -11.28 -19.75 7.36
N TYR A 61 -10.32 -20.23 8.15
CA TYR A 61 -10.20 -19.93 9.58
C TYR A 61 -9.29 -18.73 9.88
N ASN A 62 -8.40 -18.36 8.96
CA ASN A 62 -7.56 -17.18 9.06
C ASN A 62 -7.22 -16.64 7.66
N GLN A 63 -7.88 -15.53 7.30
CA GLN A 63 -7.74 -14.88 6.00
C GLN A 63 -6.53 -13.92 5.91
N LEU A 64 -5.70 -13.85 6.96
CA LEU A 64 -4.52 -12.99 7.03
C LEU A 64 -4.84 -11.50 6.74
N ASN A 65 -5.91 -10.96 7.33
CA ASN A 65 -6.34 -9.59 7.03
C ASN A 65 -5.31 -8.53 7.50
N GLY A 66 -5.14 -7.48 6.70
CA GLY A 66 -4.35 -6.30 7.03
C GLY A 66 -2.89 -6.60 7.37
N LYS A 67 -2.40 -6.05 8.50
CA LYS A 67 -1.01 -6.22 8.97
C LYS A 67 -0.59 -7.68 9.13
N LYS A 68 -1.53 -8.62 9.34
CA LYS A 68 -1.22 -10.06 9.41
C LYS A 68 -0.72 -10.62 8.07
N ALA A 69 -1.23 -10.15 6.93
CA ALA A 69 -0.70 -10.54 5.62
C ALA A 69 0.75 -10.09 5.47
N LEU A 70 1.06 -8.85 5.88
CA LEU A 70 2.41 -8.29 5.80
C LEU A 70 3.39 -9.10 6.65
N VAL A 71 3.04 -9.37 7.90
CA VAL A 71 3.87 -10.20 8.79
C VAL A 71 4.07 -11.60 8.21
N HIS A 72 3.01 -12.22 7.66
CA HIS A 72 3.11 -13.54 7.05
C HIS A 72 3.96 -13.53 5.77
N LEU A 73 3.86 -12.47 4.95
CA LEU A 73 4.69 -12.30 3.75
C LEU A 73 6.17 -12.25 4.11
N ILE A 74 6.54 -11.43 5.10
CA ILE A 74 7.91 -11.27 5.57
C ILE A 74 8.43 -12.58 6.18
N LEU A 75 7.61 -13.25 6.98
CA LEU A 75 7.92 -14.57 7.53
C LEU A 75 8.25 -15.58 6.41
N MET A 76 7.41 -15.67 5.38
CA MET A 76 7.62 -16.64 4.28
C MET A 76 8.83 -16.29 3.41
N LYS A 77 9.14 -15.00 3.27
CA LYS A 77 10.22 -14.51 2.42
C LYS A 77 11.59 -14.65 3.10
N HIS A 78 11.69 -14.20 4.34
CA HIS A 78 12.95 -14.05 5.06
C HIS A 78 13.15 -15.08 6.18
N HIS A 79 12.10 -15.83 6.53
CA HIS A 79 12.11 -16.81 7.63
C HIS A 79 12.43 -16.19 8.99
N TRP A 80 12.18 -14.89 9.15
CA TRP A 80 12.33 -14.18 10.42
C TRP A 80 11.25 -14.57 11.41
N MET A 81 11.58 -14.53 12.70
CA MET A 81 10.62 -14.84 13.76
C MET A 81 9.51 -13.79 13.80
N PRO A 82 8.22 -14.16 13.96
CA PRO A 82 7.12 -13.18 14.03
C PRO A 82 7.32 -12.12 15.12
N LYS A 83 7.96 -12.48 16.24
CA LYS A 83 8.31 -11.51 17.29
C LYS A 83 9.22 -10.41 16.76
N GLN A 84 10.28 -10.79 16.04
CA GLN A 84 11.22 -9.84 15.44
C GLN A 84 10.52 -8.94 14.41
N ILE A 85 9.63 -9.51 13.58
CA ILE A 85 8.88 -8.74 12.58
C ILE A 85 7.95 -7.72 13.26
N ASN A 86 7.27 -8.11 14.34
CA ASN A 86 6.36 -7.21 15.06
C ASN A 86 7.06 -6.07 15.82
N GLU A 87 8.35 -6.21 16.09
CA GLU A 87 9.17 -5.17 16.74
C GLU A 87 9.75 -4.16 15.73
N MET A 88 9.70 -4.46 14.43
CA MET A 88 10.16 -3.56 13.37
C MET A 88 9.22 -2.38 13.17
N LYS A 89 9.79 -1.24 12.80
CA LYS A 89 9.05 -0.09 12.34
C LYS A 89 8.47 -0.35 10.94
N PHE A 90 7.43 0.40 10.58
CA PHE A 90 6.71 0.15 9.33
C PHE A 90 7.54 0.43 8.07
N ASP A 91 8.43 1.43 8.11
CA ASP A 91 9.42 1.69 7.07
C ASP A 91 10.39 0.50 6.88
N GLU A 92 10.85 -0.12 7.97
CA GLU A 92 11.68 -1.33 7.92
C GLU A 92 10.90 -2.53 7.34
N LEU A 93 9.62 -2.67 7.69
CA LEU A 93 8.75 -3.69 7.11
C LEU A 93 8.58 -3.49 5.60
N LEU A 94 8.32 -2.25 5.15
CA LEU A 94 8.22 -1.91 3.73
C LEU A 94 9.53 -2.19 2.99
N LEU A 95 10.65 -1.78 3.57
CA LEU A 95 11.98 -2.02 3.00
C LEU A 95 12.22 -3.53 2.79
N SER A 96 11.79 -4.36 3.74
CA SER A 96 11.96 -5.81 3.66
C SER A 96 11.18 -6.48 2.52
N ILE A 97 10.16 -5.81 1.97
CA ILE A 97 9.33 -6.30 0.86
C ILE A 97 9.44 -5.44 -0.40
N GLN A 98 10.41 -4.53 -0.45
CA GLN A 98 10.54 -3.55 -1.54
C GLN A 98 10.60 -4.23 -2.92
N ASP A 99 11.24 -5.40 -3.00
CA ASP A 99 11.35 -6.16 -4.23
C ASP A 99 10.05 -6.86 -4.66
N GLU A 100 9.05 -6.96 -3.79
CA GLU A 100 7.68 -7.43 -4.13
C GLU A 100 6.83 -6.29 -4.73
N LEU A 101 7.25 -5.03 -4.54
CA LEU A 101 6.55 -3.84 -5.01
C LEU A 101 7.06 -3.36 -6.40
N THR A 102 7.97 -4.10 -7.04
CA THR A 102 8.53 -3.76 -8.35
C THR A 102 7.60 -4.19 -9.50
N LEU A 103 7.67 -3.48 -10.63
CA LEU A 103 6.79 -3.68 -11.79
C LEU A 103 6.79 -5.12 -12.33
N ASP A 104 7.92 -5.83 -12.20
CA ASP A 104 8.09 -7.20 -12.66
C ASP A 104 7.40 -8.24 -11.75
N LYS A 105 7.20 -7.92 -10.46
CA LYS A 105 6.61 -8.86 -9.48
C LYS A 105 5.15 -8.57 -9.15
N ILE A 106 4.72 -7.32 -9.30
CA ILE A 106 3.32 -6.96 -9.04
C ILE A 106 2.37 -7.63 -10.04
N SER A 107 1.14 -7.90 -9.59
CA SER A 107 0.12 -8.57 -10.41
C SER A 107 -0.29 -7.74 -11.63
N VAL A 108 -0.86 -8.40 -12.66
CA VAL A 108 -1.41 -7.72 -13.85
C VAL A 108 -2.44 -6.64 -13.47
N THR A 109 -3.18 -6.86 -12.38
CA THR A 109 -4.14 -5.89 -11.84
C THR A 109 -3.44 -4.63 -11.32
N ALA A 110 -2.33 -4.79 -10.59
CA ALA A 110 -1.52 -3.68 -10.10
C ALA A 110 -0.81 -2.92 -11.23
N GLN A 111 -0.31 -3.63 -12.25
CA GLN A 111 0.28 -2.99 -13.44
C GLN A 111 -0.75 -2.12 -14.16
N LYS A 112 -1.96 -2.63 -14.38
CA LYS A 112 -3.06 -1.85 -14.99
C LYS A 112 -3.46 -0.62 -14.18
N PHE A 113 -3.37 -0.68 -12.85
CA PHE A 113 -3.60 0.47 -11.98
C PHE A 113 -2.52 1.55 -12.19
N LEU A 114 -1.25 1.15 -12.28
CA LEU A 114 -0.14 2.07 -12.52
C LEU A 114 -0.16 2.69 -13.92
N ASP A 115 -0.48 1.91 -14.95
CA ASP A 115 -0.52 2.40 -16.34
C ASP A 115 -1.60 3.47 -16.54
N TYR A 116 -2.76 3.30 -15.90
CA TYR A 116 -3.83 4.30 -15.96
C TYR A 116 -3.43 5.65 -15.36
N ARG A 117 -2.51 5.63 -14.40
CA ARG A 117 -2.10 6.79 -13.61
C ARG A 117 -0.98 7.60 -14.24
N ASP A 118 -0.41 7.13 -15.34
CA ASP A 118 0.85 7.63 -15.88
C ASP A 118 1.85 7.90 -14.74
N TRP A 119 2.07 6.89 -13.89
CA TRP A 119 2.82 7.04 -12.62
C TRP A 119 4.22 7.65 -12.77
N ARG A 120 4.73 7.76 -14.01
CA ARG A 120 6.03 8.32 -14.36
C ARG A 120 6.03 9.85 -14.50
N SER A 121 4.87 10.51 -14.62
CA SER A 121 4.82 11.97 -14.71
C SER A 121 4.84 12.60 -13.30
N GLN A 122 6.00 13.16 -12.94
CA GLN A 122 6.26 13.93 -11.72
C GLN A 122 5.94 13.21 -10.39
N ILE A 123 6.79 12.25 -10.04
CA ILE A 123 6.76 11.61 -8.73
C ILE A 123 7.46 12.50 -7.70
N HIS A 124 6.73 12.90 -6.67
CA HIS A 124 7.28 13.55 -5.49
C HIS A 124 7.10 12.64 -4.27
N HIS A 125 8.10 12.60 -3.39
CA HIS A 125 8.09 11.72 -2.22
C HIS A 125 8.11 12.54 -0.93
N PHE A 126 7.53 11.97 0.13
CA PHE A 126 7.88 12.33 1.50
C PHE A 126 9.21 11.64 1.86
N ASP A 127 10.02 12.30 2.68
CA ASP A 127 11.32 11.77 3.12
C ASP A 127 11.17 10.67 4.19
N ASP A 128 9.99 10.58 4.80
CA ASP A 128 9.67 9.68 5.90
C ASP A 128 8.47 8.76 5.57
N PHE A 129 8.25 7.78 6.43
CA PHE A 129 7.06 6.95 6.40
C PHE A 129 6.44 6.84 7.79
N ASP A 130 5.18 7.20 7.89
CA ASP A 130 4.40 7.06 9.12
C ASP A 130 3.34 5.97 8.95
N GLU A 131 3.28 5.03 9.89
CA GLU A 131 2.34 3.91 9.82
C GLU A 131 0.87 4.34 9.88
N ASN A 132 0.57 5.51 10.46
CA ASN A 132 -0.79 6.04 10.59
C ASN A 132 -1.39 6.48 9.24
N GLU A 133 -0.56 6.65 8.22
CA GLU A 133 -1.02 6.89 6.84
C GLU A 133 -1.74 5.69 6.25
N TRP A 134 -1.45 4.48 6.76
CA TRP A 134 -2.01 3.23 6.25
C TRP A 134 -3.07 2.67 7.20
N ASP A 135 -4.32 2.60 6.75
CA ASP A 135 -5.32 1.77 7.41
C ASP A 135 -5.29 0.35 6.81
N PRO A 136 -4.82 -0.66 7.57
CA PRO A 136 -4.69 -2.03 7.08
C PRO A 136 -6.04 -2.70 6.76
N ASN A 137 -7.16 -2.11 7.17
CA ASN A 137 -8.50 -2.65 6.93
C ASN A 137 -9.14 -2.10 5.66
N LEU A 138 -8.62 -1.02 5.07
CA LEU A 138 -9.16 -0.43 3.82
C LEU A 138 -9.20 -1.48 2.71
N SER A 139 -8.11 -2.24 2.53
CA SER A 139 -8.03 -3.29 1.51
C SER A 139 -9.18 -4.30 1.60
N ALA A 140 -9.59 -4.70 2.81
CA ALA A 140 -10.68 -5.66 3.00
C ALA A 140 -12.06 -5.12 2.57
N GLN A 141 -12.24 -3.81 2.54
CA GLN A 141 -13.50 -3.17 2.12
C GLN A 141 -13.63 -3.12 0.59
N TYR A 142 -12.52 -2.93 -0.11
CA TYR A 142 -12.53 -2.68 -1.56
C TYR A 142 -12.05 -3.89 -2.37
N LEU A 143 -11.13 -4.69 -1.84
CA LEU A 143 -10.58 -5.87 -2.49
C LEU A 143 -11.26 -7.12 -1.93
N LYS A 144 -12.09 -7.75 -2.77
CA LYS A 144 -12.71 -9.05 -2.50
C LYS A 144 -11.90 -10.17 -3.13
#